data_AF-E2BMG7-F1
#
_entry.id   AF-E2BMG7-F1
#
_cell.length_a   1.000
_cell.length_b   1.000
_cell.length_c   1.000
_cell.angle_alpha   90.00
_cell.angle_beta   90.00
_cell.angle_gamma   90.00
#
_symmetry.space_group_name_H-M   'P 1'
#
loop_
_entity.id
_entity.type
_entity.pdbx_description
1 polymer ?
#
loop_
_entity_poly.entity_id
_entity_poly.type
_entity_poly.pdbx_seq_one_letter_code
_entity_poly.pdbx_strand_id
1 'polypeptide(L)' 'MYIVLQRTSTNVWGEWMGVIHGDEVEYVFGHPLNTSLVYTDKERELALRIILYYSQFAYTGCV' A
#
# COMPACT_ATOMS: atom_id res chain seq x y z
N MET A 1 -11.53 8.14 -7.54
CA MET A 1 -11.79 8.01 -6.09
C MET A 1 -11.45 6.59 -5.68
N TYR A 2 -10.68 6.38 -4.61
CA TYR A 2 -10.33 5.05 -4.11
C TYR A 2 -10.51 4.99 -2.58
N ILE A 3 -10.67 3.79 -2.03
CA ILE A 3 -10.72 3.51 -0.59
C ILE A 3 -9.68 2.41 -0.30
N VAL A 4 -8.87 2.61 0.74
CA VAL A 4 -7.87 1.62 1.17
C VAL A 4 -8.44 0.82 2.34
N LEU A 5 -8.43 -0.50 2.20
CA LEU A 5 -8.95 -1.45 3.20
C LEU A 5 -7.87 -2.43 3.68
N GLN A 6 -6.64 -2.33 3.16
CA GLN A 6 -5.53 -3.15 3.60
C GLN A 6 -5.00 -2.64 4.93
N ARG A 7 -5.00 -3.51 5.95
CA ARG A 7 -4.24 -3.33 7.17
C ARG A 7 -2.94 -4.10 7.05
N THR A 8 -1.80 -3.44 7.22
CA THR A 8 -0.49 -4.07 7.10
C THR A 8 -0.29 -5.18 8.14
N SER A 9 0.24 -6.31 7.71
CA SER A 9 0.46 -7.50 8.53
C SER A 9 1.41 -7.25 9.70
N THR A 10 2.32 -6.28 9.55
CA THR A 10 3.29 -5.84 10.55
C THR A 10 2.86 -4.57 11.30
N ASN A 11 1.59 -4.14 11.16
CA ASN A 11 1.07 -2.95 11.81
C ASN A 11 1.12 -3.10 13.35
N VAL A 12 1.77 -2.15 14.03
CA VAL A 12 2.01 -2.17 15.49
C VAL A 12 0.82 -1.65 16.32
N TRP A 13 -0.17 -1.02 15.68
CA TRP A 13 -1.33 -0.47 16.35
C TRP A 13 -2.31 -1.57 16.77
N GLY A 14 -3.21 -1.30 17.72
CA GLY A 14 -4.22 -2.28 18.13
C GLY A 14 -5.14 -2.69 16.99
N GLU A 15 -5.58 -3.95 16.95
CA GLU A 15 -6.45 -4.47 15.89
C GLU A 15 -7.75 -3.67 15.72
N TRP A 16 -8.30 -3.17 16.82
CA TRP A 16 -9.50 -2.33 16.85
C TRP A 16 -9.36 -1.02 16.04
N MET A 17 -8.13 -0.58 15.78
CA MET A 17 -7.86 0.62 14.98
C MET A 17 -7.98 0.36 13.48
N GLY A 18 -8.01 -0.90 13.03
CA GLY A 18 -8.20 -1.24 11.63
C GLY A 18 -7.10 -0.67 10.72
N VAL A 19 -7.51 -0.02 9.64
CA VAL A 19 -6.60 0.71 8.73
C VAL A 19 -6.49 2.14 9.25
N ILE A 20 -5.30 2.53 9.70
CA ILE A 20 -5.09 3.88 10.23
C ILE A 20 -4.84 4.86 9.09
N HIS A 21 -5.14 6.14 9.34
CA HIS A 21 -4.80 7.19 8.39
C HIS A 21 -3.30 7.19 8.10
N GLY A 22 -2.93 7.06 6.83
CA GLY A 22 -1.55 7.02 6.38
C GLY A 22 -0.96 5.63 6.17
N ASP A 23 -1.68 4.55 6.52
CA ASP A 23 -1.24 3.17 6.25
C ASP A 23 -0.99 2.94 4.74
N GLU A 24 -1.69 3.66 3.87
CA GLU A 24 -1.53 3.52 2.42
C GLU A 24 -0.21 4.10 1.89
N VAL A 25 0.41 5.03 2.62
CA VAL A 25 1.58 5.79 2.18
C VAL A 25 2.75 4.86 1.86
N GLU A 26 2.97 3.85 2.71
CA GLU A 26 4.05 2.89 2.50
C GLU A 26 3.88 2.08 1.21
N TYR A 27 2.64 1.77 0.82
CA TYR A 27 2.33 1.07 -0.42
C TYR A 27 2.52 1.95 -1.66
N VAL A 28 2.13 3.23 -1.57
CA VAL A 28 2.34 4.22 -2.64
C VAL A 28 3.83 4.39 -2.96
N PHE A 29 4.69 4.37 -1.93
CA PHE A 29 6.14 4.51 -2.09
C PHE A 29 6.90 3.18 -2.26
N GLY A 30 6.20 2.05 -2.28
CA GLY A 30 6.81 0.74 -2.53
C GLY A 30 7.64 0.17 -1.38
N HIS A 31 7.37 0.56 -0.15
CA HIS A 31 8.00 -0.02 1.04
C HIS A 31 7.82 -1.55 1.10
N PRO A 32 6.65 -2.14 0.76
CA PRO A 32 6.49 -3.59 0.67
C PRO A 32 7.37 -4.27 -0.38
N LEU A 33 7.97 -3.55 -1.34
CA LEU A 33 8.88 -4.15 -2.33
C LEU A 33 10.30 -4.33 -1.78
N ASN A 34 10.63 -3.71 -0.65
CA ASN A 34 11.89 -3.93 0.03
C ASN A 34 11.94 -5.36 0.59
N THR A 35 12.85 -6.18 0.05
CA THR A 35 13.00 -7.59 0.46
C THR A 35 13.67 -7.75 1.82
N SER A 36 14.26 -6.68 2.37
CA SER A 36 14.79 -6.66 3.73
C SER A 36 13.70 -6.46 4.80
N LEU A 37 12.47 -6.16 4.38
CA LEU A 37 11.32 -5.97 5.27
C LEU A 37 10.33 -7.13 5.17
N VAL A 38 9.61 -7.35 6.27
CA VAL A 38 8.61 -8.41 6.38
C VAL A 38 7.27 -7.90 5.86
N TYR A 39 6.88 -8.40 4.69
CA TYR A 39 5.56 -8.22 4.08
C TYR A 39 5.17 -9.53 3.40
N THR A 40 3.87 -9.81 3.38
CA THR A 40 3.30 -10.94 2.65
C THR A 40 3.32 -10.71 1.15
N ASP A 41 3.33 -11.78 0.35
CA ASP A 41 3.33 -11.66 -1.12
C ASP A 41 2.13 -10.85 -1.64
N LYS A 42 0.98 -10.96 -0.98
CA LYS A 42 -0.23 -10.17 -1.31
C LYS A 42 -0.02 -8.67 -1.09
N GLU A 43 0.70 -8.29 -0.04
CA GLU A 43 1.04 -6.87 0.23
C GLU A 43 2.04 -6.33 -0.78
N ARG A 44 3.00 -7.17 -1.20
CA ARG A 44 3.95 -6.81 -2.28
C ARG A 44 3.21 -6.60 -3.60
N GLU A 45 2.30 -7.51 -3.94
CA GLU A 45 1.45 -7.39 -5.12
C GLU A 45 0.55 -6.14 -5.06
N LEU A 46 -0.05 -5.86 -3.90
CA LEU A 46 -0.86 -4.66 -3.70
C LEU A 46 -0.04 -3.38 -3.90
N ALA A 47 1.18 -3.32 -3.37
CA ALA A 47 2.07 -2.18 -3.56
C ALA A 47 2.39 -1.96 -5.05
N LEU A 48 2.71 -3.02 -5.80
CA LEU A 48 2.92 -2.93 -7.25
C LEU A 48 1.70 -2.37 -7.98
N ARG A 49 0.49 -2.84 -7.64
CA ARG A 49 -0.76 -2.36 -8.24
C ARG A 49 -1.01 -0.89 -7.92
N ILE A 50 -0.80 -0.46 -6.68
CA ILE A 50 -0.95 0.95 -6.28
C ILE A 50 0.04 1.83 -7.04
N ILE A 51 1.32 1.47 -7.08
CA ILE A 51 2.35 2.21 -7.83
C ILE A 51 1.99 2.30 -9.31
N LEU A 52 1.47 1.22 -9.91
CA LEU A 52 1.04 1.24 -11.30
C LEU A 52 -0.10 2.25 -11.52
N TYR A 53 -1.14 2.23 -10.69
CA TYR A 53 -2.24 3.20 -10.83
C TYR A 53 -1.79 4.64 -10.60
N TYR A 54 -0.92 4.89 -9.61
CA TYR A 54 -0.39 6.22 -9.35
C TYR A 54 0.52 6.72 -10.47
N SER A 55 1.39 5.87 -11.01
CA SER A 55 2.28 6.23 -12.12
C SER A 55 1.52 6.44 -13.42
N GLN A 56 0.52 5.62 -13.71
CA GLN A 56 -0.35 5.79 -14.87
C GLN A 56 -1.16 7.08 -14.79
N PHE A 57 -1.72 7.39 -13.61
CA PHE A 57 -2.39 8.66 -13.36
C PHE A 57 -1.45 9.85 -13.53
N ALA A 58 -0.24 9.78 -12.94
CA ALA A 58 0.74 10.86 -13.08
C ALA A 58 1.16 11.09 -14.53
N TYR A 59 1.28 10.01 -15.33
CA TYR A 59 1.73 10.09 -16.71
C TYR A 59 0.61 10.52 -17.69
N THR A 60 -0.62 10.04 -17.49
CA THR A 60 -1.72 10.23 -18.46
C THR A 60 -2.84 11.15 -17.99
N GLY A 61 -2.89 11.46 -16.70
CA GLY A 61 -4.05 12.11 -16.05
C GLY A 61 -5.25 11.17 -15.85
N CYS A 62 -5.14 9.90 -16.24
CA CYS A 62 -6.20 8.90 -16.17
C CYS A 62 -5.70 7.64 -15.44
N VAL A 63 -6.63 6.90 -14.85
CA VAL A 63 -6.40 5.58 -14.27
C VAL A 63 -7.00 4.53 -15.19
#